data_AF-A0AAW1WBD3-F1
#
_entry.id   AF-A0AAW1WBD3-F1
#
_cell.length_a   1.000
_cell.length_b   1.000
_cell.length_c   1.000
_cell.angle_alpha   90.00
_cell.angle_beta   90.00
_cell.angle_gamma   90.00
#
_symmetry.space_group_name_H-M   'P 1'
#
loop_
_entity.id
_entity.type
_entity.pdbx_description
1 polymer ?
#
loop_
_entity_poly.entity_id
_entity_poly.type
_entity_poly.pdbx_seq_one_letter_code
_entity_poly.pdbx_strand_id
1 'polypeptide(L)'
;MAHSAIPTSGVIGRDSDKKVIVDLLMQQTVDNQSGNSQSIVSVIPIVGIGGLGKTTLAKSVYDESKDVGHFELRMWVHVSVDFDSHRLMAKILSSALDKKISDDELSVVQLQDKLRAALKDKRFFLVLDDVWNEDRLKWTDLRDVLIEGAKLGSEENQHSHLFEIGKKIVEKCGGLPLVVKTLGSQLYSKTDEREWKLVRDSELWELEREGEGHILPALRLSYSQLPSYLKPCLAYCAYLRKGEYIFSSRELILCWMAHGILQSRDHENLEMEDIGEQYFKDIGEQYFKELCARSFFENVQLVDEFDPYYKFSIHDLIYDLVRSIEQDCSNLFSLPRETSYLAALRVLILGNCKQLDLVNQHDQGISLRLEKLSLSDLPQITKLPEWLQGAANTLQDLDIENCSNLEGMDRLTALRDLKIKDCTELQRRCKRDTGEDWPKIAHIPNLSIF
;
A
#
# COMPACT_ATOMS: atom_id res chain seq x y z
N MET A 1 2.44 -10.93 -36.74
CA MET A 1 2.45 -12.29 -37.33
C MET A 1 3.43 -13.15 -36.56
N ALA A 2 2.96 -14.22 -35.93
CA ALA A 2 3.72 -15.45 -35.64
C ALA A 2 2.73 -16.50 -35.10
N HIS A 3 1.81 -16.97 -35.96
CA HIS A 3 1.15 -18.25 -35.72
C HIS A 3 2.19 -19.35 -35.96
N SER A 4 3.00 -19.69 -34.97
CA SER A 4 3.80 -20.91 -35.05
C SER A 4 2.88 -22.10 -34.78
N ALA A 5 2.25 -22.58 -35.85
CA ALA A 5 1.65 -23.90 -35.90
C ALA A 5 2.80 -24.93 -35.91
N ILE A 6 3.51 -25.06 -34.78
CA ILE A 6 4.37 -26.22 -34.54
C ILE A 6 3.40 -27.35 -34.18
N PRO A 7 3.35 -28.44 -34.97
CA PRO A 7 2.59 -29.62 -34.58
C PRO A 7 3.15 -30.15 -33.25
N THR A 8 2.27 -30.49 -32.30
CA THR A 8 2.66 -31.09 -31.00
C THR A 8 3.50 -32.35 -31.16
N SER A 9 3.47 -33.00 -32.34
CA SER A 9 4.33 -34.13 -32.71
C SER A 9 5.84 -33.83 -32.81
N GLY A 10 6.26 -32.57 -32.69
CA GLY A 10 7.67 -32.15 -32.75
C GLY A 10 8.33 -31.84 -31.40
N VAL A 11 7.62 -31.97 -30.28
CA VAL A 11 8.16 -31.68 -28.94
C VAL A 11 8.86 -32.92 -28.39
N ILE A 12 10.18 -32.86 -28.17
CA ILE A 12 10.98 -33.99 -27.69
C ILE A 12 11.47 -33.71 -26.27
N GLY A 13 11.37 -34.69 -25.37
CA GLY A 13 12.03 -34.66 -24.05
C GLY A 13 11.36 -33.80 -22.99
N ARG A 14 10.10 -33.39 -23.20
CA ARG A 14 9.31 -32.58 -22.25
C ARG A 14 8.12 -33.33 -21.65
N ASP A 15 8.03 -34.63 -21.89
CA ASP A 15 6.90 -35.45 -21.44
C ASP A 15 6.76 -35.49 -19.91
N SER A 16 7.90 -35.50 -19.18
CA SER A 16 7.90 -35.43 -17.72
C SER A 16 7.33 -34.11 -17.22
N ASP A 17 7.80 -32.98 -17.76
CA ASP A 17 7.38 -31.64 -17.36
C ASP A 17 5.89 -31.43 -17.67
N LYS A 18 5.48 -31.86 -18.86
CA LYS A 18 4.08 -31.83 -19.30
C LYS A 18 3.19 -32.63 -18.35
N LYS A 19 3.60 -33.87 -18.01
CA LYS A 19 2.84 -34.73 -17.10
C LYS A 19 2.68 -34.09 -15.72
N VAL A 20 3.72 -33.47 -15.17
CA VAL A 20 3.63 -32.75 -13.88
C VAL A 20 2.58 -31.64 -13.94
N ILE A 21 2.58 -30.83 -15.00
CA ILE A 21 1.60 -29.73 -15.14
C ILE A 21 0.19 -30.29 -15.31
N VAL A 22 0.01 -31.34 -16.11
CA VAL A 22 -1.28 -32.01 -16.28
C VAL A 22 -1.77 -32.57 -14.95
N ASP A 23 -0.92 -33.26 -14.18
CA ASP A 23 -1.28 -33.82 -12.88
C ASP A 23 -1.69 -32.72 -11.89
N LEU A 24 -1.00 -31.57 -11.87
CA LEU A 24 -1.39 -30.40 -11.06
C LEU A 24 -2.75 -29.83 -11.46
N LEU A 25 -3.06 -29.80 -12.76
CA LEU A 25 -4.38 -29.39 -13.27
C LEU A 25 -5.47 -30.40 -12.89
N MET A 26 -5.15 -31.70 -12.78
CA MET A 26 -6.11 -32.76 -12.45
C MET A 26 -6.34 -32.95 -10.95
N GLN A 27 -5.31 -32.85 -10.10
CA GLN A 27 -5.45 -33.01 -8.64
C GLN A 27 -6.45 -32.00 -8.05
N GLN A 28 -6.49 -30.80 -8.61
CA GLN A 28 -7.41 -29.73 -8.21
C GLN A 28 -8.88 -30.01 -8.56
N THR A 29 -9.17 -31.10 -9.27
CA THR A 29 -10.54 -31.52 -9.62
C THR A 29 -11.14 -32.51 -8.62
N VAL A 30 -10.31 -33.16 -7.80
CA VAL A 30 -10.70 -34.25 -6.89
C VAL A 30 -11.00 -33.74 -5.48
N ASP A 31 -10.33 -32.68 -5.03
CA ASP A 31 -10.46 -32.15 -3.66
C ASP A 31 -11.77 -31.38 -3.39
N ASN A 32 -12.55 -31.06 -4.43
CA ASN A 32 -13.85 -30.38 -4.31
C ASN A 32 -14.96 -31.24 -3.66
N GLN A 33 -14.68 -32.49 -3.26
CA GLN A 33 -15.61 -33.33 -2.50
C GLN A 33 -15.30 -33.38 -0.99
N SER A 34 -14.16 -32.85 -0.55
CA SER A 34 -13.86 -32.66 0.87
C SER A 34 -13.95 -31.17 1.19
N GLY A 35 -14.82 -30.79 2.12
CA GLY A 35 -15.18 -29.39 2.42
C GLY A 35 -14.08 -28.53 3.03
N ASN A 36 -12.88 -28.53 2.44
CA ASN A 36 -11.76 -27.70 2.83
C ASN A 36 -11.49 -26.71 1.69
N SER A 37 -11.77 -25.43 1.95
CA SER A 37 -11.71 -24.33 0.98
C SER A 37 -10.31 -24.17 0.40
N GLN A 38 -10.03 -24.81 -0.74
CA GLN A 38 -8.89 -24.48 -1.60
C GLN A 38 -9.34 -23.56 -2.74
N SER A 39 -8.42 -22.71 -3.20
CA SER A 39 -8.66 -21.58 -4.10
C SER A 39 -9.57 -21.91 -5.28
N ILE A 40 -10.66 -21.16 -5.43
CA ILE A 40 -11.61 -21.24 -6.56
C ILE A 40 -10.90 -21.13 -7.93
N VAL A 41 -9.77 -20.39 -7.97
CA VAL A 41 -8.89 -20.27 -9.14
C VAL A 41 -7.45 -20.57 -8.74
N SER A 42 -6.84 -21.55 -9.40
CA SER A 42 -5.43 -21.92 -9.21
C SER A 42 -4.54 -21.39 -10.33
N VAL A 43 -3.26 -21.17 -10.01
CA VAL A 43 -2.28 -20.55 -10.91
C VAL A 43 -1.00 -21.39 -10.93
N ILE A 44 -0.56 -21.79 -12.13
CA ILE A 44 0.66 -22.56 -12.34
C ILE A 44 1.65 -21.70 -13.14
N PRO A 45 2.68 -21.11 -12.51
CA PRO A 45 3.67 -20.31 -13.22
C PRO A 45 4.68 -21.19 -13.96
N ILE A 46 4.98 -20.86 -15.22
CA ILE A 46 6.08 -21.47 -16.01
C ILE A 46 7.13 -20.38 -16.26
N VAL A 47 8.19 -20.38 -15.47
CA VAL A 47 9.23 -19.34 -15.48
C VAL A 47 10.55 -19.89 -16.06
N GLY A 48 11.28 -19.04 -16.76
CA GLY A 48 12.58 -19.39 -17.34
C GLY A 48 13.03 -18.37 -18.37
N ILE A 49 14.29 -18.47 -18.79
CA ILE A 49 14.88 -17.56 -19.76
C ILE A 49 14.18 -17.61 -21.13
N GLY A 50 14.36 -16.55 -21.93
CA GLY A 50 13.88 -16.49 -23.32
C GLY A 50 14.41 -17.66 -24.15
N GLY A 51 13.59 -18.22 -25.05
CA GLY A 51 13.97 -19.33 -25.93
C GLY A 51 13.97 -20.73 -25.29
N LEU A 52 13.68 -20.87 -23.98
CA LEU A 52 13.69 -22.17 -23.28
C LEU A 52 12.54 -23.12 -23.68
N GLY A 53 11.60 -22.66 -24.51
CA GLY A 53 10.45 -23.45 -24.95
C GLY A 53 9.25 -23.42 -24.00
N LYS A 54 9.13 -22.39 -23.13
CA LYS A 54 8.01 -22.22 -22.19
C LYS A 54 6.65 -22.23 -22.88
N THR A 55 6.49 -21.38 -23.90
CA THR A 55 5.28 -21.31 -24.74
C THR A 55 5.01 -22.64 -25.42
N THR A 56 6.04 -23.35 -25.89
CA THR A 56 5.91 -24.69 -26.50
C THR A 56 5.40 -25.72 -25.50
N LEU A 57 5.90 -25.72 -24.26
CA LEU A 57 5.44 -26.59 -23.18
C LEU A 57 3.98 -26.29 -22.81
N ALA A 58 3.65 -25.01 -22.59
CA ALA A 58 2.28 -24.57 -22.29
C ALA A 58 1.31 -24.97 -23.40
N LYS A 59 1.74 -24.87 -24.68
CA LYS A 59 0.93 -25.25 -25.83
C LYS A 59 0.67 -26.75 -25.88
N SER A 60 1.68 -27.57 -25.58
CA SER A 60 1.50 -29.01 -25.49
C SER A 60 0.52 -29.41 -24.38
N VAL A 61 0.56 -28.75 -23.22
CA VAL A 61 -0.41 -28.97 -22.14
C VAL A 61 -1.82 -28.53 -22.57
N TYR A 62 -1.93 -27.37 -23.23
CA TYR A 62 -3.21 -26.85 -23.70
C TYR A 62 -3.85 -27.74 -24.75
N ASP A 63 -3.09 -28.25 -25.71
CA ASP A 63 -3.60 -29.16 -26.72
C ASP A 63 -4.03 -30.51 -26.12
N GLU A 64 -3.26 -31.07 -25.18
CA GLU A 64 -3.64 -32.32 -24.49
C GLU A 64 -4.88 -32.13 -23.61
N SER A 65 -5.02 -30.97 -22.95
CA SER A 65 -6.23 -30.62 -22.20
C SER A 65 -7.49 -30.63 -23.07
N LYS A 66 -7.35 -30.58 -24.40
CA LYS A 66 -8.49 -30.69 -25.31
C LYS A 66 -9.09 -32.09 -25.39
N ASP A 67 -8.25 -33.11 -25.23
CA ASP A 67 -8.67 -34.49 -25.38
C ASP A 67 -9.22 -35.06 -24.06
N VAL A 68 -8.84 -34.47 -22.91
CA VAL A 68 -9.26 -34.98 -21.59
C VAL A 68 -10.64 -34.45 -21.12
N GLY A 69 -11.27 -33.53 -21.85
CA GLY A 69 -12.67 -33.14 -21.62
C GLY A 69 -13.00 -32.48 -20.27
N HIS A 70 -11.98 -32.08 -19.49
CA HIS A 70 -12.16 -31.57 -18.14
C HIS A 70 -12.47 -30.07 -18.04
N PHE A 71 -12.22 -29.30 -19.10
CA PHE A 71 -12.45 -27.86 -19.13
C PHE A 71 -13.45 -27.53 -20.24
N GLU A 72 -14.61 -27.03 -19.84
CA GLU A 72 -15.69 -26.61 -20.75
C GLU A 72 -15.29 -25.38 -21.56
N LEU A 73 -14.53 -24.47 -20.92
CA LEU A 73 -14.04 -23.26 -21.54
C LEU A 73 -12.51 -23.25 -21.55
N ARG A 74 -11.92 -22.99 -22.72
CA ARG A 74 -10.46 -22.91 -22.86
C ARG A 74 -10.12 -21.61 -23.56
N MET A 75 -9.16 -20.90 -23.02
CA MET A 75 -8.75 -19.58 -23.48
C MET A 75 -7.23 -19.52 -23.57
N TRP A 76 -6.73 -18.91 -24.64
CA TRP A 76 -5.31 -18.65 -24.82
C TRP A 76 -5.13 -17.19 -25.18
N VAL A 77 -4.43 -16.44 -24.35
CA VAL A 77 -4.23 -15.01 -24.52
C VAL A 77 -2.75 -14.67 -24.43
N HIS A 78 -2.27 -14.00 -25.46
CA HIS A 78 -0.93 -13.41 -25.45
C HIS A 78 -0.98 -12.03 -24.80
N VAL A 79 -0.18 -11.88 -23.74
CA VAL A 79 -0.08 -10.66 -22.94
C VAL A 79 0.91 -9.70 -23.62
N SER A 80 0.49 -8.44 -23.74
CA SER A 80 1.35 -7.40 -24.32
C SER A 80 2.39 -6.97 -23.30
N VAL A 81 3.56 -6.53 -23.78
CA VAL A 81 4.59 -5.90 -22.92
C VAL A 81 3.98 -4.72 -22.15
N ASP A 82 3.21 -3.87 -22.85
CA ASP A 82 2.37 -2.85 -22.24
C ASP A 82 1.15 -3.51 -21.57
N PHE A 83 1.29 -3.89 -20.30
CA PHE A 83 0.21 -4.55 -19.55
C PHE A 83 -0.88 -3.56 -19.17
N ASP A 84 -2.00 -3.69 -19.87
CA ASP A 84 -3.25 -2.99 -19.62
C ASP A 84 -4.34 -4.01 -19.25
N SER A 85 -4.95 -3.84 -18.06
CA SER A 85 -5.94 -4.79 -17.53
C SER A 85 -7.23 -4.79 -18.33
N HIS A 86 -7.67 -3.63 -18.84
CA HIS A 86 -8.87 -3.51 -19.67
C HIS A 86 -8.70 -4.26 -20.99
N ARG A 87 -7.59 -4.01 -21.69
CA ARG A 87 -7.25 -4.67 -22.95
C ARG A 87 -7.05 -6.17 -22.77
N LEU A 88 -6.45 -6.58 -21.65
CA LEU A 88 -6.29 -7.99 -21.34
C LEU A 88 -7.65 -8.67 -21.08
N MET A 89 -8.55 -8.05 -20.31
CA MET A 89 -9.91 -8.55 -20.11
C MET A 89 -10.68 -8.66 -21.44
N ALA A 90 -10.52 -7.67 -22.34
CA ALA A 90 -11.15 -7.70 -23.65
C ALA A 90 -10.64 -8.86 -24.52
N LYS A 91 -9.33 -9.15 -24.47
CA LYS A 91 -8.74 -10.32 -25.15
C LYS A 91 -9.22 -11.64 -24.55
N ILE A 92 -9.31 -11.74 -23.22
CA ILE A 92 -9.83 -12.93 -22.54
C ILE A 92 -11.29 -13.16 -22.94
N LEU A 93 -12.13 -12.13 -22.87
CA LEU A 93 -13.54 -12.21 -23.28
C LEU A 93 -13.67 -12.57 -24.77
N SER A 94 -12.82 -12.01 -25.63
CA SER A 94 -12.77 -12.37 -27.04
C SER A 94 -12.44 -13.84 -27.25
N SER A 95 -11.47 -14.37 -26.50
CA SER A 95 -11.11 -15.79 -26.52
C SER A 95 -12.21 -16.68 -25.93
N ALA A 96 -12.97 -16.19 -24.94
CA ALA A 96 -14.04 -16.95 -24.29
C ALA A 96 -15.28 -17.09 -25.18
N LEU A 97 -15.60 -16.05 -25.96
CA LEU A 97 -16.78 -15.99 -26.82
C LEU A 97 -16.50 -16.37 -28.28
N ASP A 98 -15.24 -16.65 -28.62
CA ASP A 98 -14.78 -16.83 -30.01
C ASP A 98 -15.24 -15.68 -30.93
N LYS A 99 -15.18 -14.45 -30.40
CA LYS A 99 -15.64 -13.23 -31.09
C LYS A 99 -14.61 -12.13 -30.91
N LYS A 100 -14.29 -11.42 -31.99
CA LYS A 100 -13.41 -10.25 -31.94
C LYS A 100 -14.14 -9.09 -31.25
N ILE A 101 -13.62 -8.64 -30.12
CA ILE A 101 -14.08 -7.44 -29.40
C ILE A 101 -12.98 -6.39 -29.57
N SER A 102 -13.37 -5.15 -29.93
CA SER A 102 -12.40 -4.06 -30.03
C SER A 102 -12.07 -3.48 -28.66
N ASP A 103 -10.83 -3.00 -28.50
CA ASP A 103 -10.31 -2.41 -27.26
C ASP A 103 -11.15 -1.22 -26.74
N ASP A 104 -11.90 -0.49 -27.59
CA ASP A 104 -12.73 0.67 -27.18
C ASP A 104 -14.24 0.39 -27.14
N GLU A 105 -14.68 -0.84 -27.41
CA GLU A 105 -16.10 -1.13 -27.64
C GLU A 105 -16.93 -1.16 -26.35
N LEU A 106 -16.29 -1.42 -25.20
CA LEU A 106 -16.95 -1.67 -23.92
C LEU A 106 -16.26 -0.93 -22.78
N SER A 107 -17.06 -0.39 -21.86
CA SER A 107 -16.52 0.16 -20.60
C SER A 107 -15.95 -0.96 -19.72
N VAL A 108 -15.09 -0.60 -18.75
CA VAL A 108 -14.50 -1.54 -17.77
C VAL A 108 -15.59 -2.39 -17.11
N VAL A 109 -16.68 -1.76 -16.65
CA VAL A 109 -17.79 -2.43 -15.96
C VAL A 109 -18.49 -3.43 -16.89
N GLN A 110 -18.78 -3.03 -18.13
CA GLN A 110 -19.43 -3.91 -19.11
C GLN A 110 -18.55 -5.11 -19.49
N LEU A 111 -17.24 -4.91 -19.57
CA LEU A 111 -16.26 -5.97 -19.81
C LEU A 111 -16.24 -6.97 -18.68
N GLN A 112 -16.17 -6.49 -17.43
CA GLN A 112 -16.21 -7.35 -16.25
C GLN A 112 -17.50 -8.16 -16.20
N ASP A 113 -18.67 -7.53 -16.41
CA ASP A 113 -19.96 -8.23 -16.36
C ASP A 113 -20.09 -9.30 -17.44
N LYS A 114 -19.67 -9.00 -18.66
CA LYS A 114 -19.67 -9.98 -19.75
C LYS A 114 -18.67 -11.10 -19.53
N LEU A 115 -17.50 -10.80 -18.98
CA LEU A 115 -16.50 -11.81 -18.66
C LEU A 115 -17.00 -12.73 -17.55
N ARG A 116 -17.54 -12.18 -16.46
CA ARG A 116 -18.20 -12.97 -15.41
C ARG A 116 -19.28 -13.88 -16.00
N ALA A 117 -20.16 -13.34 -16.83
CA ALA A 117 -21.21 -14.13 -17.47
C ALA A 117 -20.67 -15.22 -18.40
N ALA A 118 -19.56 -14.98 -19.09
CA ALA A 118 -18.93 -15.96 -19.97
C ALA A 118 -18.28 -17.12 -19.21
N LEU A 119 -17.72 -16.83 -18.03
CA LEU A 119 -17.05 -17.78 -17.14
C LEU A 119 -18.02 -18.53 -16.21
N LYS A 120 -19.17 -17.91 -15.91
CA LYS A 120 -20.16 -18.44 -14.97
C LYS A 120 -20.51 -19.89 -15.27
N ASP A 121 -20.54 -20.69 -14.21
CA ASP A 121 -20.90 -22.11 -14.22
C ASP A 121 -19.98 -23.02 -15.05
N LYS A 122 -18.83 -22.52 -15.53
CA LYS A 122 -17.92 -23.28 -16.37
C LYS A 122 -16.60 -23.53 -15.68
N ARG A 123 -16.15 -24.78 -15.79
CA ARG A 123 -14.73 -25.08 -15.56
C ARG A 123 -13.90 -24.55 -16.71
N PHE A 124 -13.07 -23.55 -16.44
CA PHE A 124 -12.23 -22.95 -17.47
C PHE A 124 -10.74 -23.23 -17.29
N PHE A 125 -10.02 -23.23 -18.41
CA PHE A 125 -8.56 -23.23 -18.47
C PHE A 125 -8.08 -22.01 -19.26
N LEU A 126 -7.30 -21.14 -18.61
CA LEU A 126 -6.81 -19.89 -19.19
C LEU A 126 -5.27 -19.93 -19.23
N VAL A 127 -4.71 -19.79 -20.43
CA VAL A 127 -3.27 -19.59 -20.64
C VAL A 127 -3.00 -18.11 -20.90
N LEU A 128 -2.20 -17.50 -20.04
CA LEU A 128 -1.64 -16.16 -20.21
C LEU A 128 -0.18 -16.32 -20.68
N ASP A 129 0.05 -16.15 -21.98
CA ASP A 129 1.36 -16.35 -22.60
C ASP A 129 2.14 -15.03 -22.65
N ASP A 130 3.44 -15.10 -22.33
CA ASP A 130 4.38 -13.97 -22.34
C ASP A 130 4.02 -12.80 -21.41
N VAL A 131 3.85 -13.09 -20.11
CA VAL A 131 3.55 -12.08 -19.08
C VAL A 131 4.83 -11.35 -18.64
N TRP A 132 4.89 -10.03 -18.85
CA TRP A 132 6.03 -9.15 -18.49
C TRP A 132 5.72 -8.16 -17.35
N ASN A 133 4.53 -8.22 -16.75
CA ASN A 133 4.08 -7.25 -15.75
C ASN A 133 4.39 -7.68 -14.32
N GLU A 134 5.04 -6.79 -13.56
CA GLU A 134 5.34 -6.97 -12.14
C GLU A 134 4.32 -6.25 -11.23
N ASP A 135 3.40 -5.46 -11.80
CA ASP A 135 2.36 -4.77 -11.03
C ASP A 135 1.31 -5.76 -10.49
N ARG A 136 1.45 -6.05 -9.20
CA ARG A 136 0.57 -6.94 -8.44
C ARG A 136 -0.87 -6.43 -8.36
N LEU A 137 -1.11 -5.12 -8.36
CA LEU A 137 -2.48 -4.59 -8.27
C LEU A 137 -3.26 -4.93 -9.53
N LYS A 138 -2.65 -4.73 -10.71
CA LYS A 138 -3.30 -5.08 -11.98
C LYS A 138 -3.57 -6.59 -12.11
N TRP A 139 -2.69 -7.44 -11.56
CA TRP A 139 -2.96 -8.88 -11.47
C TRP A 139 -4.12 -9.19 -10.51
N THR A 140 -4.18 -8.50 -9.37
CA THR A 140 -5.23 -8.69 -8.36
C THR A 140 -6.61 -8.34 -8.94
N ASP A 141 -6.73 -7.22 -9.66
CA ASP A 141 -7.96 -6.81 -10.32
C ASP A 141 -8.47 -7.85 -11.32
N LEU A 142 -7.57 -8.37 -12.17
CA LEU A 142 -7.93 -9.43 -13.12
C LEU A 142 -8.33 -10.72 -12.39
N ARG A 143 -7.55 -11.10 -11.37
CA ARG A 143 -7.77 -12.33 -10.60
C ARG A 143 -9.13 -12.30 -9.90
N ASP A 144 -9.53 -11.18 -9.34
CA ASP A 144 -10.82 -11.04 -8.65
C ASP A 144 -11.99 -11.26 -9.63
N VAL A 145 -11.93 -10.68 -10.83
CA VAL A 145 -12.95 -10.89 -11.88
C VAL A 145 -13.02 -12.38 -12.30
N LEU A 146 -11.87 -13.04 -12.43
CA LEU A 146 -11.82 -14.47 -12.75
C LEU A 146 -12.40 -15.33 -11.63
N ILE A 147 -12.12 -15.02 -10.36
CA ILE A 147 -12.67 -15.73 -9.20
C ILE A 147 -14.18 -15.54 -9.11
N GLU A 148 -14.66 -14.31 -9.27
CA GLU A 148 -16.09 -14.01 -9.28
C GLU A 148 -16.82 -14.74 -10.40
N GLY A 149 -16.22 -14.78 -11.60
CA GLY A 149 -16.75 -15.52 -12.75
C GLY A 149 -16.68 -17.05 -12.59
N ALA A 150 -15.68 -17.56 -11.85
CA ALA A 150 -15.47 -18.98 -11.60
C ALA A 150 -16.44 -19.58 -10.57
N LYS A 151 -17.15 -18.76 -9.79
CA LYS A 151 -18.15 -19.24 -8.84
C LYS A 151 -19.24 -19.98 -9.61
N LEU A 152 -19.18 -21.32 -9.56
CA LEU A 152 -20.29 -22.20 -9.92
C LEU A 152 -21.53 -21.69 -9.17
N GLY A 153 -22.67 -21.66 -9.84
CA GLY A 153 -23.94 -21.06 -9.45
C GLY A 153 -24.59 -21.67 -8.20
N SER A 154 -23.82 -22.43 -7.43
CA SER A 154 -24.04 -22.66 -6.03
C SER A 154 -23.08 -21.74 -5.25
N GLU A 155 -23.63 -20.61 -4.81
CA GLU A 155 -23.68 -20.22 -3.39
C GLU A 155 -23.31 -18.75 -3.10
N GLU A 156 -24.32 -17.87 -3.17
CA GLU A 156 -24.46 -16.76 -2.21
C GLU A 156 -24.62 -17.26 -0.76
N ASN A 157 -24.65 -18.58 -0.53
CA ASN A 157 -24.96 -19.25 0.75
C ASN A 157 -23.82 -20.10 1.35
N GLN A 158 -22.60 -20.14 0.77
CA GLN A 158 -21.51 -21.05 1.22
C GLN A 158 -20.95 -20.64 2.57
N HIS A 159 -21.31 -19.43 2.97
CA HIS A 159 -21.20 -18.98 4.33
C HIS A 159 -22.49 -18.28 4.75
N SER A 160 -23.65 -18.93 4.73
CA SER A 160 -24.88 -18.30 5.27
C SER A 160 -24.63 -17.74 6.69
N HIS A 161 -23.80 -18.43 7.48
CA HIS A 161 -23.32 -17.94 8.77
C HIS A 161 -22.42 -16.69 8.69
N LEU A 162 -21.45 -16.59 7.75
CA LEU A 162 -20.65 -15.37 7.60
C LEU A 162 -21.46 -14.23 6.99
N PHE A 163 -22.41 -14.52 6.10
CA PHE A 163 -23.33 -13.53 5.55
C PHE A 163 -24.18 -12.91 6.66
N GLU A 164 -24.75 -13.73 7.55
CA GLU A 164 -25.48 -13.25 8.72
C GLU A 164 -24.59 -12.49 9.70
N ILE A 165 -23.32 -12.89 9.88
CA ILE A 165 -22.36 -12.12 10.68
C ILE A 165 -22.03 -10.78 10.01
N GLY A 166 -21.78 -10.79 8.71
CA GLY A 166 -21.48 -9.62 7.90
C GLY A 166 -22.61 -8.60 7.92
N LYS A 167 -23.86 -9.05 7.82
CA LYS A 167 -25.03 -8.19 7.96
C LYS A 167 -25.06 -7.48 9.31
N LYS A 168 -24.79 -8.21 10.41
CA LYS A 168 -24.70 -7.63 11.75
C LYS A 168 -23.55 -6.62 11.88
N ILE A 169 -22.41 -6.90 11.25
CA ILE A 169 -21.27 -5.95 11.20
C ILE A 169 -21.69 -4.68 10.44
N VAL A 170 -22.31 -4.81 9.28
CA VAL A 170 -22.79 -3.67 8.48
C VAL A 170 -23.84 -2.84 9.23
N GLU A 171 -24.76 -3.49 9.96
CA GLU A 171 -25.72 -2.80 10.84
C GLU A 171 -25.00 -1.98 11.92
N LYS A 172 -23.94 -2.54 12.54
CA LYS A 172 -23.09 -1.82 13.52
C LYS A 172 -22.29 -0.68 12.90
N CYS A 173 -21.99 -0.71 11.60
CA CYS A 173 -21.29 0.37 10.90
C CYS A 173 -22.13 1.66 10.73
N GLY A 174 -23.42 1.64 11.07
CA GLY A 174 -24.26 2.85 11.08
C GLY A 174 -24.45 3.51 9.71
N GLY A 175 -24.28 2.76 8.61
CA GLY A 175 -24.45 3.24 7.24
C GLY A 175 -23.29 4.07 6.68
N LEU A 176 -22.12 4.08 7.33
CA LEU A 176 -20.95 4.83 6.88
C LEU A 176 -20.12 4.03 5.85
N PRO A 177 -20.03 4.48 4.58
CA PRO A 177 -19.36 3.72 3.53
C PRO A 177 -17.88 3.44 3.83
N LEU A 178 -17.18 4.40 4.44
CA LEU A 178 -15.77 4.24 4.80
C LEU A 178 -15.56 3.07 5.77
N VAL A 179 -16.33 3.01 6.85
CA VAL A 179 -16.22 1.95 7.86
C VAL A 179 -16.53 0.58 7.26
N VAL A 180 -17.57 0.49 6.43
CA VAL A 180 -17.92 -0.73 5.70
C VAL A 180 -16.77 -1.16 4.78
N LYS A 181 -16.14 -0.20 4.09
CA LYS A 181 -15.02 -0.47 3.18
C LYS A 181 -13.75 -0.92 3.94
N THR A 182 -13.42 -0.28 5.06
CA THR A 182 -12.25 -0.63 5.88
C THR A 182 -12.43 -2.01 6.52
N LEU A 183 -13.56 -2.29 7.18
CA LEU A 183 -13.81 -3.63 7.76
C LEU A 183 -14.03 -4.70 6.68
N GLY A 184 -14.73 -4.37 5.60
CA GLY A 184 -14.98 -5.27 4.49
C GLY A 184 -13.69 -5.71 3.79
N SER A 185 -12.77 -4.78 3.52
CA SER A 185 -11.46 -5.09 2.95
C SER A 185 -10.59 -5.97 3.86
N GLN A 186 -10.73 -5.83 5.18
CA GLN A 186 -10.03 -6.68 6.16
C GLN A 186 -10.59 -8.09 6.22
N LEU A 187 -11.91 -8.25 6.05
CA LEU A 187 -12.60 -9.53 6.06
C LEU A 187 -12.66 -10.21 4.69
N TYR A 188 -12.33 -9.49 3.61
CA TYR A 188 -12.52 -9.92 2.22
C TYR A 188 -11.93 -11.31 1.91
N SER A 189 -10.74 -11.61 2.44
CA SER A 189 -10.06 -12.89 2.22
C SER A 189 -10.23 -13.90 3.36
N LYS A 190 -11.04 -13.59 4.38
CA LYS A 190 -11.20 -14.39 5.59
C LYS A 190 -12.42 -15.31 5.48
N THR A 191 -12.20 -16.62 5.56
CA THR A 191 -13.26 -17.64 5.53
C THR A 191 -13.53 -18.26 6.91
N ASP A 192 -12.70 -17.98 7.92
CA ASP A 192 -12.90 -18.47 9.28
C ASP A 192 -13.95 -17.64 10.04
N GLU A 193 -15.04 -18.27 10.46
CA GLU A 193 -16.11 -17.66 11.24
C GLU A 193 -15.62 -17.01 12.54
N ARG A 194 -14.55 -17.54 13.15
CA ARG A 194 -13.99 -16.97 14.38
C ARG A 194 -13.42 -15.57 14.14
N GLU A 195 -12.77 -15.34 13.00
CA GLU A 195 -12.22 -14.02 12.65
C GLU A 195 -13.33 -12.99 12.46
N TRP A 196 -14.46 -13.40 11.85
CA TRP A 196 -15.64 -12.54 11.71
C TRP A 196 -16.33 -12.28 13.05
N LYS A 197 -16.39 -13.27 13.95
CA LYS A 197 -16.93 -13.09 15.31
C LYS A 197 -16.06 -12.18 16.16
N LEU A 198 -14.73 -12.26 16.06
CA LEU A 198 -13.81 -11.34 16.76
C LEU A 198 -14.08 -9.89 16.38
N VAL A 199 -14.38 -9.64 15.11
CA VAL A 199 -14.82 -8.30 14.65
C VAL A 199 -16.20 -7.99 15.21
N ARG A 200 -17.21 -8.84 14.98
CA ARG A 200 -18.61 -8.58 15.40
C ARG A 200 -18.78 -8.36 16.91
N ASP A 201 -18.09 -9.16 17.73
CA ASP A 201 -18.27 -9.25 19.18
C ASP A 201 -17.20 -8.45 19.95
N SER A 202 -16.40 -7.63 19.26
CA SER A 202 -15.34 -6.84 19.89
C SER A 202 -15.88 -5.88 20.96
N GLU A 203 -15.23 -5.85 22.12
CA GLU A 203 -15.52 -4.87 23.17
C GLU A 203 -15.26 -3.42 22.71
N LEU A 204 -14.48 -3.23 21.64
CA LEU A 204 -14.21 -1.91 21.07
C LEU A 204 -15.49 -1.21 20.60
N TRP A 205 -16.54 -1.96 20.20
CA TRP A 205 -17.84 -1.40 19.80
C TRP A 205 -18.52 -0.61 20.92
N GLU A 206 -18.26 -0.97 22.17
CA GLU A 206 -18.92 -0.41 23.38
C GLU A 206 -18.07 0.71 24.02
N LEU A 207 -16.87 1.00 23.49
CA LEU A 207 -16.01 2.09 23.95
C LEU A 207 -16.51 3.43 23.41
N GLU A 208 -17.73 3.82 23.81
CA GLU A 208 -18.22 5.18 23.62
C GLU A 208 -17.53 6.13 24.60
N ARG A 209 -16.84 7.14 24.07
CA ARG A 209 -16.50 8.34 24.84
C ARG A 209 -17.58 9.37 24.55
N GLU A 210 -18.17 9.95 25.60
CA GLU A 210 -19.20 10.98 25.49
C GLU A 210 -18.75 12.07 24.50
N GLY A 211 -19.46 12.19 23.37
CA GLY A 211 -19.28 13.27 22.39
C GLY A 211 -18.58 12.90 21.07
N GLU A 212 -17.90 11.75 20.96
CA GLU A 212 -17.36 11.24 19.68
C GLU A 212 -18.32 10.17 19.15
N GLY A 213 -19.11 10.48 18.11
CA GLY A 213 -20.15 9.58 17.60
C GLY A 213 -19.67 8.16 17.27
N HIS A 214 -20.63 7.24 17.06
CA HIS A 214 -20.50 5.77 16.91
C HIS A 214 -19.49 5.22 15.86
N ILE A 215 -18.61 6.05 15.31
CA ILE A 215 -17.73 5.80 14.16
C ILE A 215 -16.31 5.39 14.58
N LEU A 216 -15.77 6.05 15.62
CA LEU A 216 -14.40 5.85 16.08
C LEU A 216 -14.13 4.41 16.58
N PRO A 217 -15.05 3.75 17.31
CA PRO A 217 -14.97 2.33 17.67
C PRO A 217 -14.67 1.39 16.49
N ALA A 218 -15.39 1.56 15.38
CA ALA A 218 -15.29 0.68 14.22
C ALA A 218 -13.95 0.86 13.49
N LEU A 219 -13.49 2.11 13.38
CA LEU A 219 -12.18 2.43 12.82
C LEU A 219 -11.03 1.96 13.73
N ARG A 220 -11.20 2.05 15.06
CA ARG A 220 -10.27 1.49 16.06
C ARG A 220 -10.16 -0.02 15.93
N LEU A 221 -11.27 -0.70 15.69
CA LEU A 221 -11.28 -2.12 15.40
C LEU A 221 -10.47 -2.43 14.14
N SER A 222 -10.68 -1.67 13.06
CA SER A 222 -9.86 -1.81 11.85
C SER A 222 -8.37 -1.59 12.13
N TYR A 223 -8.00 -0.58 12.91
CA TYR A 223 -6.60 -0.40 13.29
C TYR A 223 -6.06 -1.58 14.13
N SER A 224 -6.82 -2.06 15.11
CA SER A 224 -6.40 -3.13 16.03
C SER A 224 -6.04 -4.44 15.31
N GLN A 225 -6.73 -4.72 14.20
CA GLN A 225 -6.56 -5.91 13.38
C GLN A 225 -5.47 -5.77 12.31
N LEU A 226 -4.81 -4.61 12.20
CA LEU A 226 -3.66 -4.46 11.31
C LEU A 226 -2.51 -5.39 11.76
N PRO A 227 -1.73 -5.94 10.82
CA PRO A 227 -0.46 -6.55 11.14
C PRO A 227 0.43 -5.60 11.93
N SER A 228 1.21 -6.13 12.87
CA SER A 228 2.08 -5.36 13.75
C SER A 228 3.02 -4.41 12.99
N TYR A 229 3.54 -4.83 11.83
CA TYR A 229 4.43 -4.03 10.99
C TYR A 229 3.74 -2.81 10.32
N LEU A 230 2.41 -2.80 10.19
CA LEU A 230 1.66 -1.68 9.59
C LEU A 230 1.08 -0.71 10.60
N LYS A 231 0.89 -1.13 11.86
CA LYS A 231 0.36 -0.26 12.91
C LYS A 231 1.19 1.02 13.10
N PRO A 232 2.55 0.97 13.14
CA PRO A 232 3.36 2.18 13.26
C PRO A 232 3.31 3.04 11.99
N CYS A 233 3.23 2.42 10.82
CA CYS A 233 3.11 3.13 9.53
C CYS A 233 1.86 4.01 9.47
N LEU A 234 0.71 3.43 9.85
CA LEU A 234 -0.55 4.16 9.88
C LEU A 234 -0.58 5.17 11.04
N ALA A 235 -0.07 4.82 12.22
CA ALA A 235 0.01 5.75 13.35
C ALA A 235 0.86 7.00 13.02
N TYR A 236 1.94 6.85 12.24
CA TYR A 236 2.76 7.96 11.78
C TYR A 236 1.97 9.02 11.00
N CYS A 237 0.87 8.63 10.35
CA CYS A 237 0.03 9.55 9.60
C CYS A 237 -0.61 10.65 10.47
N ALA A 238 -0.63 10.49 11.80
CA ALA A 238 -1.10 11.53 12.72
C ALA A 238 -0.22 12.80 12.68
N TYR A 239 1.05 12.67 12.30
CA TYR A 239 1.99 13.80 12.15
C TYR A 239 1.86 14.53 10.82
N LEU A 240 1.10 13.99 9.88
CA LEU A 240 0.78 14.69 8.64
C LEU A 240 -0.18 15.85 8.97
N ARG A 241 -0.05 16.99 8.28
CA ARG A 241 -0.78 18.20 8.65
C ARG A 241 -2.28 18.06 8.38
N LYS A 242 -3.13 18.22 9.42
CA LYS A 242 -4.59 18.33 9.23
C LYS A 242 -4.90 19.52 8.32
N GLY A 243 -5.49 19.26 7.15
CA GLY A 243 -5.84 20.27 6.15
C GLY A 243 -4.95 20.30 4.90
N GLU A 244 -3.85 19.53 4.84
CA GLU A 244 -3.25 19.16 3.55
C GLU A 244 -4.08 18.03 2.93
N TYR A 245 -4.70 18.30 1.79
CA TYR A 245 -5.63 17.35 1.16
C TYR A 245 -4.94 16.27 0.34
N ILE A 246 -3.64 16.43 0.03
CA ILE A 246 -2.90 15.55 -0.87
C ILE A 246 -1.46 15.37 -0.37
N PHE A 247 -1.06 14.11 -0.20
CA PHE A 247 0.25 13.67 0.27
C PHE A 247 0.96 12.83 -0.80
N SER A 248 2.29 12.75 -0.72
CA SER A 248 3.12 11.90 -1.58
C SER A 248 3.50 10.60 -0.88
N SER A 249 3.26 9.46 -1.50
CA SER A 249 3.66 8.15 -0.96
C SER A 249 5.18 8.06 -0.81
N ARG A 250 5.94 8.71 -1.71
CA ARG A 250 7.40 8.76 -1.64
C ARG A 250 7.88 9.44 -0.36
N GLU A 251 7.29 10.58 -0.03
CA GLU A 251 7.64 11.33 1.18
C GLU A 251 7.28 10.53 2.44
N LEU A 252 6.10 9.91 2.44
CA LEU A 252 5.65 9.07 3.55
C LEU A 252 6.59 7.86 3.78
N ILE A 253 6.96 7.17 2.70
CA ILE A 253 7.86 6.00 2.76
C ILE A 253 9.24 6.43 3.25
N LEU A 254 9.79 7.55 2.76
CA LEU A 254 11.06 8.10 3.24
C LEU A 254 10.99 8.43 4.74
N CYS A 255 9.85 8.95 5.22
CA CYS A 255 9.64 9.17 6.64
C CYS A 255 9.62 7.86 7.42
N TRP A 256 8.92 6.82 6.93
CA TRP A 256 8.94 5.49 7.57
C TRP A 256 10.34 4.89 7.63
N MET A 257 11.13 5.07 6.56
CA MET A 257 12.53 4.66 6.53
C MET A 257 13.35 5.40 7.59
N ALA A 258 13.26 6.73 7.64
CA ALA A 258 14.02 7.55 8.58
C ALA A 258 13.69 7.30 10.05
N HIS A 259 12.46 6.87 10.34
CA HIS A 259 12.02 6.53 11.69
C HIS A 259 12.26 5.04 12.03
N GLY A 260 12.89 4.27 11.15
CA GLY A 260 13.15 2.84 11.36
C GLY A 260 11.88 1.99 11.48
N ILE A 261 10.76 2.45 10.89
CA ILE A 261 9.46 1.79 11.00
C ILE A 261 9.41 0.51 10.13
N LEU A 262 10.13 0.51 8.99
CA LEU A 262 10.08 -0.58 8.03
C LEU A 262 10.91 -1.79 8.50
N GLN A 263 10.29 -2.97 8.52
CA GLN A 263 10.91 -4.20 8.99
C GLN A 263 11.38 -5.08 7.81
N SER A 264 12.63 -5.54 7.87
CA SER A 264 13.18 -6.60 7.02
C SER A 264 12.59 -7.95 7.41
N ARG A 265 12.07 -8.73 6.45
CA ARG A 265 11.48 -10.06 6.69
C ARG A 265 12.48 -11.22 6.59
N ASP A 266 13.49 -11.07 5.74
CA ASP A 266 14.43 -12.16 5.41
C ASP A 266 15.79 -12.00 6.12
N HIS A 267 16.01 -10.85 6.74
CA HIS A 267 17.27 -10.52 7.40
C HIS A 267 16.99 -9.92 8.76
N GLU A 268 16.61 -10.77 9.72
CA GLU A 268 16.70 -10.43 11.13
C GLU A 268 18.17 -10.07 11.40
N ASN A 269 18.46 -8.81 11.75
CA ASN A 269 19.77 -8.25 12.10
C ASN A 269 20.66 -7.70 10.96
N LEU A 270 20.16 -7.46 9.74
CA LEU A 270 20.91 -6.68 8.74
C LEU A 270 20.35 -5.25 8.63
N GLU A 271 21.26 -4.29 8.55
CA GLU A 271 20.94 -2.86 8.54
C GLU A 271 20.75 -2.37 7.08
N MET A 272 20.21 -1.15 6.90
CA MET A 272 19.99 -0.58 5.56
C MET A 272 21.26 -0.51 4.71
N GLU A 273 22.42 -0.40 5.34
CA GLU A 273 23.74 -0.39 4.70
C GLU A 273 24.10 -1.74 4.06
N ASP A 274 23.58 -2.84 4.59
CA ASP A 274 23.81 -4.19 4.09
C ASP A 274 22.86 -4.58 2.95
N ILE A 275 21.61 -4.08 2.98
CA ILE A 275 20.52 -4.51 2.08
C ILE A 275 20.20 -3.46 0.99
N GLY A 276 20.55 -2.19 1.21
CA GLY A 276 20.44 -1.09 0.24
C GLY A 276 19.12 -0.31 0.26
N GLU A 277 19.18 0.97 -0.14
CA GLU A 277 18.06 1.94 -0.15
C GLU A 277 16.83 1.43 -0.93
N GLN A 278 17.06 0.81 -2.08
CA GLN A 278 15.99 0.34 -2.97
C GLN A 278 15.12 -0.73 -2.29
N TYR A 279 15.73 -1.64 -1.52
CA TYR A 279 15.01 -2.69 -0.81
C TYR A 279 13.99 -2.12 0.20
N PHE A 280 14.40 -1.10 0.95
CA PHE A 280 13.51 -0.45 1.92
C PHE A 280 12.42 0.38 1.24
N LYS A 281 12.69 0.98 0.08
CA LYS A 281 11.65 1.60 -0.74
C LYS A 281 10.63 0.56 -1.20
N ASP A 282 11.07 -0.61 -1.65
CA ASP A 282 10.17 -1.68 -2.10
C ASP A 282 9.29 -2.20 -0.95
N ILE A 283 9.86 -2.36 0.26
CA ILE A 283 9.09 -2.69 1.47
C ILE A 283 8.09 -1.58 1.81
N GLY A 284 8.53 -0.33 1.81
CA GLY A 284 7.69 0.81 2.10
C GLY A 284 6.52 0.92 1.12
N GLU A 285 6.77 0.69 -0.17
CA GLU A 285 5.74 0.61 -1.19
C GLU A 285 4.76 -0.52 -0.95
N GLN A 286 5.24 -1.70 -0.56
CA GLN A 286 4.38 -2.82 -0.22
C GLN A 286 3.46 -2.46 0.95
N TYR A 287 4.00 -1.82 1.98
CA TYR A 287 3.25 -1.41 3.17
C TYR A 287 2.20 -0.33 2.81
N PHE A 288 2.59 0.65 2.00
CA PHE A 288 1.69 1.68 1.49
C PHE A 288 0.53 1.08 0.68
N LYS A 289 0.83 0.17 -0.25
CA LYS A 289 -0.17 -0.53 -1.07
C LYS A 289 -1.11 -1.38 -0.20
N GLU A 290 -0.61 -2.01 0.86
CA GLU A 290 -1.45 -2.79 1.80
C GLU A 290 -2.39 -1.88 2.61
N LEU A 291 -1.94 -0.70 3.04
CA LEU A 291 -2.81 0.30 3.67
C LEU A 291 -3.86 0.86 2.70
N CYS A 292 -3.51 1.06 1.42
CA CYS A 292 -4.46 1.44 0.36
C CYS A 292 -5.53 0.36 0.16
N ALA A 293 -5.11 -0.92 0.06
CA ALA A 293 -6.03 -2.05 -0.10
C ALA A 293 -7.02 -2.15 1.07
N ARG A 294 -6.63 -1.70 2.26
CA ARG A 294 -7.48 -1.61 3.46
C ARG A 294 -8.30 -0.32 3.57
N SER A 295 -8.27 0.53 2.56
CA SER A 295 -9.02 1.78 2.50
C SER A 295 -8.69 2.78 3.63
N PHE A 296 -7.45 2.76 4.13
CA PHE A 296 -6.97 3.82 5.04
C PHE A 296 -6.55 5.09 4.29
N PHE A 297 -6.28 4.98 2.99
CA PHE A 297 -5.95 6.09 2.10
C PHE A 297 -6.98 6.18 0.97
N GLU A 298 -7.28 7.41 0.55
CA GLU A 298 -8.27 7.74 -0.48
C GLU A 298 -7.66 8.61 -1.59
N ASN A 299 -8.35 8.73 -2.73
CA ASN A 299 -7.88 9.51 -3.89
C ASN A 299 -6.46 9.15 -4.34
N VAL A 300 -6.12 7.86 -4.27
CA VAL A 300 -4.80 7.34 -4.63
C VAL A 300 -4.62 7.40 -6.15
N GLN A 301 -3.64 8.17 -6.62
CA GLN A 301 -3.35 8.39 -8.04
C GLN A 301 -1.87 8.20 -8.31
N LEU A 302 -1.53 7.42 -9.33
CA LEU A 302 -0.15 7.27 -9.82
C LEU A 302 0.24 8.52 -10.62
N VAL A 303 1.42 9.09 -10.37
CA VAL A 303 1.81 10.40 -10.95
C VAL A 303 2.97 10.32 -11.94
N ASP A 304 3.80 9.28 -11.89
CA ASP A 304 4.99 9.14 -12.75
C ASP A 304 5.12 7.69 -13.26
N GLU A 305 5.49 7.52 -14.53
CA GLU A 305 5.67 6.21 -15.17
C GLU A 305 7.13 5.72 -15.10
N PHE A 306 8.09 6.62 -14.88
CA PHE A 306 9.52 6.33 -14.83
C PHE A 306 10.06 6.24 -13.39
N ASP A 307 9.51 7.03 -12.46
CA ASP A 307 9.80 6.96 -11.01
C ASP A 307 8.47 6.93 -10.22
N PRO A 308 7.73 5.81 -10.28
CA PRO A 308 6.34 5.75 -9.87
C PRO A 308 6.13 6.05 -8.39
N TYR A 309 5.33 7.08 -8.11
CA TYR A 309 4.82 7.36 -6.77
C TYR A 309 3.35 7.74 -6.82
N TYR A 310 2.69 7.63 -5.67
CA TYR A 310 1.27 7.88 -5.53
C TYR A 310 1.02 9.21 -4.81
N LYS A 311 0.08 9.99 -5.33
CA LYS A 311 -0.60 11.03 -4.56
C LYS A 311 -1.81 10.42 -3.87
N PHE A 312 -2.05 10.74 -2.61
CA PHE A 312 -3.16 10.21 -1.85
C PHE A 312 -3.67 11.22 -0.83
N SER A 313 -4.82 10.93 -0.22
CA SER A 313 -5.44 11.73 0.84
C SER A 313 -5.82 10.82 2.00
N ILE A 314 -5.97 11.39 3.19
CA ILE A 314 -6.42 10.69 4.38
C ILE A 314 -7.77 11.27 4.77
N HIS A 315 -8.78 10.41 4.88
CA HIS A 315 -10.11 10.84 5.29
C HIS A 315 -10.08 11.38 6.74
N ASP A 316 -10.82 12.45 7.04
CA ASP A 316 -10.81 13.12 8.36
C ASP A 316 -11.06 12.15 9.52
N LEU A 317 -11.99 11.21 9.37
CA LEU A 317 -12.25 10.14 10.35
C LEU A 317 -11.06 9.20 10.59
N ILE A 318 -10.23 8.90 9.58
CA ILE A 318 -8.99 8.14 9.73
C ILE A 318 -7.94 9.00 10.44
N TYR A 319 -7.93 10.30 10.17
CA TYR A 319 -7.07 11.24 10.87
C TYR A 319 -7.41 11.32 12.36
N ASP A 320 -8.70 11.44 12.69
CA ASP A 320 -9.20 11.45 14.07
C ASP A 320 -8.91 10.11 14.76
N LEU A 321 -9.02 8.97 14.03
CA LEU A 321 -8.58 7.65 14.50
C LEU A 321 -7.11 7.65 14.91
N VAL A 322 -6.19 7.98 13.99
CA VAL A 322 -4.75 7.88 14.26
C VAL A 322 -4.33 8.84 15.37
N ARG A 323 -4.91 10.04 15.43
CA ARG A 323 -4.70 11.00 16.53
C ARG A 323 -5.20 10.47 17.87
N SER A 324 -6.30 9.69 17.87
CA SER A 324 -6.83 9.06 19.08
C SER A 324 -5.99 7.90 19.58
N ILE A 325 -5.15 7.31 18.72
CA ILE A 325 -4.20 6.24 19.03
C ILE A 325 -2.82 6.81 19.40
N GLU A 326 -2.45 7.96 18.83
CA GLU A 326 -1.19 8.68 19.04
C GLU A 326 -0.93 9.12 20.50
N GLN A 327 -1.92 9.03 21.39
CA GLN A 327 -1.71 9.21 22.83
C GLN A 327 -0.65 8.24 23.41
N ASP A 328 -0.22 7.21 22.66
CA ASP A 328 0.83 6.25 23.02
C ASP A 328 2.25 6.56 22.45
N CYS A 329 2.46 7.60 21.64
CA CYS A 329 3.80 7.97 21.09
C CYS A 329 4.73 8.71 22.08
N SER A 330 4.37 8.78 23.37
CA SER A 330 5.12 9.50 24.41
C SER A 330 6.55 9.00 24.65
N ASN A 331 6.95 7.87 24.07
CA ASN A 331 8.17 7.15 24.42
C ASN A 331 9.30 7.27 23.38
N LEU A 332 9.14 8.03 22.29
CA LEU A 332 10.25 8.28 21.36
C LEU A 332 11.25 9.23 22.04
N PHE A 333 12.40 8.68 22.43
CA PHE A 333 13.44 9.38 23.19
C PHE A 333 14.54 10.00 22.31
N SER A 334 14.83 9.41 21.15
CA SER A 334 15.89 9.86 20.23
C SER A 334 15.57 9.53 18.77
N LEU A 335 16.06 10.33 17.82
CA LEU A 335 16.17 9.87 16.43
C LEU A 335 17.12 8.65 16.39
N PRO A 336 16.88 7.68 15.49
CA PRO A 336 17.81 6.56 15.33
C PRO A 336 19.22 7.10 15.01
N ARG A 337 20.27 6.38 15.41
CA ARG A 337 21.67 6.87 15.40
C ARG A 337 22.43 6.57 14.10
N GLU A 338 21.90 5.71 13.25
CA GLU A 338 22.52 5.21 12.04
C GLU A 338 22.38 6.20 10.86
N THR A 339 23.24 7.20 10.84
CA THR A 339 23.23 8.41 9.99
C THR A 339 23.10 8.27 8.46
N SER A 340 23.14 7.06 7.89
CA SER A 340 23.06 6.82 6.44
C SER A 340 21.67 7.10 5.84
N TYR A 341 20.58 6.84 6.58
CA TYR A 341 19.22 7.18 6.11
C TYR A 341 18.94 8.68 6.10
N LEU A 342 19.56 9.45 7.01
CA LEU A 342 19.37 10.91 7.06
C LEU A 342 20.04 11.61 5.87
N ALA A 343 21.09 11.01 5.30
CA ALA A 343 21.77 11.55 4.11
C ALA A 343 20.88 11.53 2.85
N ALA A 344 19.96 10.57 2.74
CA ALA A 344 18.98 10.46 1.65
C ALA A 344 17.69 11.26 1.94
N LEU A 345 17.47 11.63 3.20
CA LEU A 345 16.25 12.28 3.65
C LEU A 345 16.11 13.69 3.06
N ARG A 346 15.00 13.93 2.37
CA ARG A 346 14.60 15.24 1.84
C ARG A 346 13.56 15.95 2.69
N VAL A 347 12.71 15.19 3.37
CA VAL A 347 11.65 15.73 4.22
C VAL A 347 11.70 15.03 5.57
N LEU A 348 11.74 15.80 6.66
CA LEU A 348 11.68 15.29 8.03
C LEU A 348 10.53 15.98 8.74
N ILE A 349 9.65 15.19 9.35
CA ILE A 349 8.52 15.68 10.12
C ILE A 349 8.57 15.04 11.51
N LEU A 350 8.66 15.87 12.54
CA LEU A 350 8.68 15.49 13.94
C LEU A 350 7.51 16.16 14.65
N GLY A 351 6.71 15.38 15.36
CA GLY A 351 5.49 15.82 16.03
C GLY A 351 5.30 15.14 17.37
N ASN A 352 4.74 15.84 18.37
CA ASN A 352 4.17 15.28 19.61
C ASN A 352 5.09 14.32 20.42
N CYS A 353 6.40 14.45 20.26
CA CYS A 353 7.38 13.61 20.92
C CYS A 353 7.82 14.23 22.26
N LYS A 354 7.14 13.86 23.35
CA LYS A 354 7.34 14.45 24.69
C LYS A 354 8.71 14.17 25.32
N GLN A 355 9.36 13.08 24.91
CA GLN A 355 10.64 12.63 25.43
C GLN A 355 11.80 12.78 24.42
N LEU A 356 11.53 13.28 23.21
CA LEU A 356 12.51 13.32 22.14
C LEU A 356 13.55 14.41 22.42
N ASP A 357 14.77 13.97 22.68
CA ASP A 357 15.93 14.83 22.82
C ASP A 357 16.69 14.91 21.49
N LEU A 358 16.51 16.03 20.80
CA LEU A 358 17.23 16.35 19.56
C LEU A 358 18.53 17.12 19.81
N VAL A 359 18.77 17.61 21.03
CA VAL A 359 19.84 18.56 21.33
C VAL A 359 21.13 17.82 21.70
N ASN A 360 21.04 16.62 22.26
CA ASN A 360 22.19 15.85 22.77
C ASN A 360 22.71 14.74 21.83
N GLN A 361 22.43 14.79 20.53
CA GLN A 361 22.97 13.83 19.56
C GLN A 361 24.32 14.32 19.03
N HIS A 362 25.42 13.71 19.50
CA HIS A 362 26.79 14.00 19.09
C HIS A 362 27.13 13.44 17.70
N ASP A 363 26.48 13.92 16.64
CA ASP A 363 26.82 13.54 15.26
C ASP A 363 27.47 14.71 14.52
N GLN A 364 28.72 14.98 14.87
CA GLN A 364 29.59 15.86 14.08
C GLN A 364 29.95 15.15 12.77
N GLY A 365 29.21 15.43 11.69
CA GLY A 365 29.67 15.08 10.33
C GLY A 365 28.62 14.65 9.31
N ILE A 366 27.32 14.63 9.63
CA ILE A 366 26.31 14.20 8.67
C ILE A 366 26.03 15.30 7.63
N SER A 367 26.35 15.04 6.36
CA SER A 367 25.90 15.89 5.25
C SER A 367 24.45 15.56 4.91
N LEU A 368 23.52 16.25 5.56
CA LEU A 368 22.09 16.10 5.33
C LEU A 368 21.67 16.86 4.08
N ARG A 369 20.91 16.19 3.21
CA ARG A 369 20.35 16.80 1.99
C ARG A 369 18.88 17.22 2.14
N LEU A 370 18.51 17.51 3.39
CA LEU A 370 17.14 17.84 3.77
C LEU A 370 16.68 19.11 3.04
N GLU A 371 15.50 19.06 2.45
CA GLU A 371 14.84 20.14 1.72
C GLU A 371 13.66 20.71 2.52
N LYS A 372 12.98 19.90 3.34
CA LYS A 372 11.89 20.32 4.23
C LYS A 372 12.01 19.74 5.63
N LEU A 373 11.78 20.57 6.66
CA LEU A 373 11.72 20.18 8.06
C LEU A 373 10.43 20.72 8.71
N SER A 374 9.72 19.87 9.42
CA SER A 374 8.56 20.27 10.23
C SER A 374 8.72 19.79 11.66
N LEU A 375 8.62 20.70 12.62
CA LEU A 375 8.71 20.44 14.07
C LEU A 375 7.40 20.86 14.73
N SER A 376 6.69 19.94 15.37
CA SER A 376 5.40 20.21 16.01
C SER A 376 5.32 19.61 17.40
N ASP A 377 4.75 20.33 18.37
CA ASP A 377 4.43 19.78 19.71
C ASP A 377 5.64 19.09 20.40
N LEU A 378 6.84 19.69 20.34
CA LEU A 378 8.07 19.16 20.95
C LEU A 378 8.41 19.94 22.23
N PRO A 379 8.06 19.46 23.43
CA PRO A 379 8.26 20.22 24.66
C PRO A 379 9.71 20.25 25.16
N GLN A 380 10.58 19.32 24.74
CA GLN A 380 11.98 19.26 25.20
C GLN A 380 12.95 20.04 24.30
N ILE A 381 12.51 20.46 23.11
CA ILE A 381 13.39 21.16 22.18
C ILE A 381 13.66 22.58 22.67
N THR A 382 14.92 22.87 23.02
CA THR A 382 15.35 24.20 23.49
C THR A 382 16.14 24.97 22.45
N LYS A 383 16.79 24.25 21.53
CA LYS A 383 17.57 24.79 20.42
C LYS A 383 17.36 23.92 19.19
N LEU A 384 17.59 24.49 18.01
CA LEU A 384 17.66 23.69 16.80
C LEU A 384 18.84 22.71 16.92
N PRO A 385 18.72 21.49 16.38
CA PRO A 385 19.76 20.48 16.52
C PRO A 385 21.01 20.87 15.74
N GLU A 386 22.21 20.62 16.28
CA GLU A 386 23.47 20.99 15.61
C GLU A 386 23.62 20.34 14.23
N TRP A 387 23.10 19.11 14.05
CA TRP A 387 23.12 18.41 12.76
C TRP A 387 22.38 19.17 11.65
N LEU A 388 21.46 20.08 11.99
CA LEU A 388 20.75 20.90 11.02
C LEU A 388 21.68 21.84 10.25
N GLN A 389 22.84 22.20 10.83
CA GLN A 389 23.86 22.95 10.09
C GLN A 389 24.36 22.20 8.86
N GLY A 390 24.39 20.87 8.90
CA GLY A 390 24.71 20.03 7.74
C GLY A 390 23.75 20.21 6.56
N ALA A 391 22.51 20.63 6.84
CA ALA A 391 21.46 20.93 5.85
C ALA A 391 21.27 22.43 5.56
N ALA A 392 22.10 23.33 6.12
CA ALA A 392 21.87 24.78 6.01
C ALA A 392 21.80 25.29 4.55
N ASN A 393 22.50 24.61 3.63
CA ASN A 393 22.54 24.94 2.21
C ASN A 393 21.54 24.15 1.34
N THR A 394 20.77 23.24 1.91
CA THR A 394 19.82 22.37 1.19
C THR A 394 18.38 22.58 1.64
N LEU A 395 18.17 22.97 2.90
CA LEU A 395 16.87 23.16 3.51
C LEU A 395 16.16 24.39 2.93
N GLN A 396 15.03 24.18 2.28
CA GLN A 396 14.21 25.19 1.62
C GLN A 396 12.97 25.54 2.44
N ASP A 397 12.38 24.56 3.13
CA ASP A 397 11.13 24.74 3.87
C ASP A 397 11.30 24.36 5.35
N LEU A 398 10.88 25.25 6.25
CA LEU A 398 10.89 25.01 7.71
C LEU A 398 9.56 25.42 8.33
N ASP A 399 8.86 24.46 8.95
CA ASP A 399 7.63 24.69 9.72
C ASP A 399 7.89 24.36 11.20
N ILE A 400 7.51 25.26 12.09
CA ILE A 400 7.64 25.09 13.55
C ILE A 400 6.30 25.45 14.19
N GLU A 401 5.66 24.50 14.85
CA GLU A 401 4.35 24.63 15.45
C GLU A 401 4.35 24.18 16.93
N ASN A 402 3.85 25.02 17.85
CA ASN A 402 3.71 24.69 19.27
C ASN A 402 4.99 24.18 19.98
N CYS A 403 6.17 24.66 19.57
CA CYS A 403 7.47 24.37 20.20
C CYS A 403 7.87 25.51 21.15
N SER A 404 7.16 25.64 22.27
CA SER A 404 7.24 26.82 23.16
C SER A 404 8.60 27.06 23.83
N ASN A 405 9.42 26.01 24.01
CA ASN A 405 10.72 26.09 24.68
C ASN A 405 11.88 26.36 23.72
N LEU A 406 11.64 26.47 22.42
CA LEU A 406 12.69 26.69 21.43
C LEU A 406 13.17 28.15 21.47
N GLU A 407 14.37 28.38 22.00
CA GLU A 407 14.89 29.71 22.34
C GLU A 407 15.77 30.34 21.26
N GLY A 408 15.66 29.94 19.99
CA GLY A 408 16.33 30.67 18.92
C GLY A 408 16.41 29.96 17.58
N MET A 409 16.78 30.75 16.58
CA MET A 409 16.99 30.29 15.20
C MET A 409 18.47 30.28 14.81
N ASP A 410 18.81 29.38 13.90
CA ASP A 410 20.09 29.33 13.20
C ASP A 410 19.98 29.97 11.81
N ARG A 411 21.14 30.37 11.25
CA ARG A 411 21.20 30.97 9.92
C ARG A 411 21.20 29.87 8.85
N LEU A 412 20.03 29.59 8.31
CA LEU A 412 19.80 28.60 7.25
C LEU A 412 19.78 29.32 5.88
N THR A 413 20.87 29.25 5.14
CA THR A 413 21.14 30.10 3.96
C THR A 413 20.29 29.76 2.74
N ALA A 414 19.84 28.52 2.59
CA ALA A 414 19.00 28.08 1.47
C ALA A 414 17.49 28.22 1.70
N LEU A 415 17.08 28.66 2.90
CA LEU A 415 15.68 28.66 3.32
C LEU A 415 14.84 29.66 2.52
N ARG A 416 13.73 29.19 1.96
CA ARG A 416 12.78 29.93 1.12
C ARG A 416 11.47 30.19 1.84
N ASP A 417 11.02 29.22 2.62
CA ASP A 417 9.75 29.24 3.32
C ASP A 417 9.98 28.96 4.80
N LEU A 418 9.58 29.90 5.65
CA LEU A 418 9.61 29.75 7.11
C LEU A 418 8.23 30.04 7.69
N LYS A 419 7.68 29.04 8.36
CA LYS A 419 6.43 29.14 9.10
C LYS A 419 6.67 28.88 10.58
N ILE A 420 6.24 29.82 11.42
CA ILE A 420 6.30 29.71 12.88
C ILE A 420 4.90 29.98 13.40
N LYS A 421 4.31 28.97 14.05
CA LYS A 421 2.96 29.02 14.59
C LYS A 421 2.95 28.64 16.06
N ASP A 422 2.24 29.41 16.89
CA ASP A 422 2.05 29.09 18.31
C ASP A 422 3.37 28.85 19.09
N CYS A 423 4.45 29.56 18.71
CA CYS A 423 5.78 29.46 19.34
C CYS A 423 6.16 30.81 19.96
N THR A 424 5.75 31.08 21.19
CA THR A 424 5.82 32.43 21.79
C THR A 424 7.21 33.05 21.82
N GLU A 425 8.24 32.27 22.16
CA GLU A 425 9.61 32.80 22.27
C GLU A 425 10.24 33.05 20.88
N LEU A 426 10.05 32.12 19.93
CA LEU A 426 10.49 32.33 18.56
C LEU A 426 9.76 33.50 17.89
N GLN A 427 8.45 33.65 18.08
CA GLN A 427 7.70 34.81 17.56
C GLN A 427 8.28 36.13 18.08
N ARG A 428 8.71 36.17 19.35
CA ARG A 428 9.37 37.34 19.96
C ARG A 428 10.76 37.59 19.36
N ARG A 429 11.59 36.54 19.23
CA ARG A 429 12.98 36.63 18.73
C ARG A 429 13.06 36.86 17.22
N CYS A 430 12.11 36.34 16.45
CA CYS A 430 12.01 36.48 15.00
C CYS A 430 11.18 37.70 14.58
N LYS A 431 10.77 38.56 15.52
CA LYS A 431 9.98 39.74 15.23
C LYS A 431 10.70 40.66 14.23
N ARG A 432 9.98 41.06 13.18
CA ARG A 432 10.51 41.91 12.12
C ARG A 432 11.18 43.17 12.67
N ASP A 433 12.41 43.42 12.20
CA ASP A 433 13.28 44.58 12.46
C ASP A 433 13.71 44.81 13.92
N THR A 434 13.16 44.05 14.87
CA THR A 434 13.30 44.31 16.31
C THR A 434 13.69 43.07 17.11
N GLY A 435 13.48 41.87 16.56
CA GLY A 435 13.84 40.60 17.16
C GLY A 435 15.33 40.28 17.01
N GLU A 436 15.89 39.63 18.02
CA GLU A 436 17.30 39.23 18.08
C GLU A 436 17.71 38.29 16.93
N ASP A 437 16.80 37.41 16.49
CA ASP A 437 17.05 36.45 15.41
C ASP A 437 16.59 36.96 14.05
N TRP A 438 15.99 38.15 13.95
CA TRP A 438 15.57 38.74 12.68
C TRP A 438 16.70 38.79 11.63
N PRO A 439 17.94 39.20 11.95
CA PRO A 439 19.04 39.20 10.98
C PRO A 439 19.37 37.81 10.41
N LYS A 440 19.00 36.73 11.10
CA LYS A 440 19.25 35.35 10.67
C LYS A 440 18.19 34.83 9.69
N ILE A 441 17.01 35.45 9.65
CA ILE A 441 15.86 35.02 8.84
C ILE A 441 15.43 36.06 7.79
N ALA A 442 15.99 37.27 7.83
CA ALA A 442 15.59 38.38 6.96
C ALA A 442 15.81 38.13 5.45
N HIS A 443 16.63 37.14 5.07
CA HIS A 443 16.85 36.75 3.67
C HIS A 443 15.74 35.87 3.09
N ILE A 444 14.83 35.35 3.92
CA ILE A 444 13.80 34.39 3.54
C ILE A 444 12.64 35.12 2.85
N PRO A 445 12.26 34.76 1.61
CA PRO A 445 11.20 35.43 0.86
C PRO A 445 9.80 35.19 1.44
N ASN A 446 9.49 33.98 1.89
CA ASN A 446 8.15 33.62 2.39
C ASN A 446 8.19 33.41 3.91
N LEU A 447 7.83 34.46 4.65
CA LEU A 447 7.83 34.46 6.12
C LEU A 447 6.39 34.53 6.66
N SER A 448 6.03 33.53 7.46
CA SER A 448 4.72 33.40 8.11
C SER A 448 4.90 33.17 9.60
N ILE A 449 4.77 34.21 10.41
CA ILE A 449 4.93 34.16 11.87
C ILE A 449 3.62 34.65 12.50
N PHE A 450 2.91 33.78 13.22
CA PHE A 450 1.64 34.11 13.87
C PHE A 450 1.43 33.31 15.14
#